data_AF-A0A7Y3G6S1-F1
#
_entry.id   AF-A0A7Y3G6S1-F1
#
_cell.length_a   1.000
_cell.length_b   1.000
_cell.length_c   1.000
_cell.angle_alpha   90.00
_cell.angle_beta   90.00
_cell.angle_gamma   90.00
#
_symmetry.space_group_name_H-M   'P 1'
#
loop_
_entity.id
_entity.type
_entity.pdbx_description
1 polymer ?
#
loop_
_entity_poly.entity_id
_entity_poly.type
_entity_poly.pdbx_seq_one_letter_code
_entity_poly.pdbx_strand_id
1 'polypeptide(L)' 'VGVGNIYDAEVETVRYDASKGYVLLGSKNGTFTSSNNSGFNVNKDMRAISNVRIGEKPHLFVVSNNSELDFFQLK' A
#
# COMPACT_ATOMS: atom_id res chain seq x y z
N VAL A 1 0.78 7.03 0.68
CA VAL A 1 0.72 5.55 0.89
C VAL A 1 1.47 4.92 -0.26
N GLY A 2 2.26 3.88 -0.01
CA GLY A 2 2.98 3.13 -1.03
C GLY A 2 2.70 1.63 -0.94
N VAL A 3 2.63 0.99 -2.10
CA VAL A 3 2.47 -0.46 -2.30
C VAL A 3 3.39 -0.91 -3.45
N GLY A 4 3.64 -2.21 -3.61
CA GLY A 4 4.49 -2.76 -4.69
C GLY A 4 4.73 -4.27 -4.59
N ASN A 5 6.00 -4.68 -4.63
CA ASN A 5 6.47 -6.06 -4.79
C ASN A 5 6.24 -6.63 -6.20
N ILE A 6 6.92 -6.06 -7.20
CA ILE A 6 6.83 -6.56 -8.57
C ILE A 6 7.50 -7.94 -8.62
N TYR A 7 6.68 -8.98 -8.77
CA TYR A 7 7.16 -10.37 -8.83
C TYR A 7 7.64 -10.76 -10.23
N ASP A 8 7.18 -10.04 -11.25
CA ASP A 8 7.54 -10.23 -12.65
C ASP A 8 8.86 -9.51 -12.98
N ALA A 9 9.91 -9.90 -12.26
CA ALA A 9 11.27 -9.47 -12.55
C ALA A 9 11.95 -10.47 -13.50
N GLU A 10 12.96 -10.02 -14.24
CA GLU A 10 13.77 -10.91 -15.09
C GLU A 10 14.41 -12.03 -14.27
N VAL A 11 14.78 -13.14 -14.92
CA VAL A 11 15.28 -14.36 -14.24
C VAL A 11 16.47 -14.08 -13.31
N GLU A 12 17.35 -13.16 -13.70
CA GLU A 12 18.54 -12.78 -12.94
C GLU A 12 18.30 -11.64 -11.95
N THR A 13 17.16 -10.97 -12.02
CA THR A 13 16.82 -9.82 -11.20
C THR A 13 15.91 -10.24 -10.05
N VAL A 14 16.34 -9.97 -8.81
CA VAL A 14 15.49 -10.19 -7.64
C VAL A 14 14.24 -9.31 -7.69
N ARG A 15 13.17 -9.78 -7.04
CA ARG A 15 11.89 -9.07 -6.95
C ARG A 15 12.08 -7.65 -6.42
N TYR A 16 11.33 -6.69 -6.96
CA TYR A 16 11.34 -5.31 -6.49
C TYR A 16 10.45 -5.16 -5.25
N ASP A 17 11.03 -5.50 -4.10
CA ASP A 17 10.35 -5.54 -2.80
C ASP A 17 10.06 -4.12 -2.26
N ALA A 18 8.76 -3.80 -2.14
CA ALA A 18 8.23 -2.63 -1.46
C ALA A 18 7.88 -2.91 0.02
N SER A 19 8.41 -4.00 0.57
CA SER A 19 8.17 -4.52 1.92
C SER A 19 6.67 -4.77 2.17
N LYS A 20 6.19 -4.35 3.34
CA LYS A 20 4.79 -4.51 3.77
C LYS A 20 3.88 -3.33 3.40
N GLY A 21 4.32 -2.48 2.46
CA GLY A 21 3.71 -1.18 2.19
C GLY A 21 3.93 -0.17 3.32
N TYR A 22 3.53 1.08 3.09
CA TYR A 22 3.70 2.14 4.08
C TYR A 22 2.65 3.26 3.97
N VAL A 23 2.39 3.93 5.08
CA VAL A 23 1.55 5.13 5.16
C VAL A 23 2.41 6.29 5.65
N LEU A 24 2.51 7.36 4.85
CA LEU A 24 3.15 8.61 5.22
C LEU A 24 2.08 9.69 5.40
N LEU A 25 2.10 10.34 6.56
CA LEU A 25 1.25 11.49 6.88
C LEU A 25 2.00 12.77 6.51
N GLY A 26 1.47 13.51 5.55
CA GLY A 26 2.03 14.79 5.13
C GLY A 26 1.64 15.93 6.07
N SER A 27 2.59 16.81 6.36
CA SER A 27 2.37 18.06 7.08
C SER A 27 2.41 19.27 6.15
N LYS A 28 1.84 20.40 6.57
CA LYS A 28 1.76 21.63 5.75
C LYS A 28 3.13 22.21 5.35
N ASN A 29 4.18 21.86 6.08
CA ASN A 29 5.56 22.26 5.83
C ASN A 29 6.34 21.29 4.91
N GLY A 30 5.66 20.30 4.32
CA GLY A 30 6.28 19.32 3.42
C GLY A 30 7.02 18.18 4.11
N THR A 31 6.97 18.08 5.45
CA THR A 31 7.51 16.91 6.16
C THR A 31 6.53 15.73 6.12
N PHE A 32 7.09 14.53 6.16
CA PHE A 32 6.32 13.28 6.22
C PHE A 32 6.68 12.50 7.48
N THR A 33 5.67 11.93 8.13
CA THR A 33 5.85 11.02 9.27
C THR A 33 5.25 9.66 8.95
N SER A 34 5.96 8.57 9.26
CA SER A 34 5.42 7.23 9.04
C SER A 34 4.33 6.90 10.06
N SER A 35 3.20 6.38 9.58
CA SER A 35 2.13 5.86 10.44
C SER A 35 2.26 4.36 10.61
N ASN A 36 2.99 3.96 11.65
CA ASN A 36 3.27 2.56 11.96
C ASN A 36 2.03 1.80 12.49
N ASN A 37 1.01 2.52 12.96
CA ASN A 37 -0.20 1.96 13.57
C ASN A 37 -1.45 2.13 12.69
N SER A 38 -1.27 2.41 11.40
CA SER A 38 -2.35 2.63 10.43
C SER A 38 -3.25 1.40 10.20
N GLY A 39 -2.81 0.21 10.62
CA GLY A 39 -3.46 -1.07 10.31
C GLY A 39 -3.27 -1.53 8.86
N PHE A 40 -2.50 -0.78 8.07
CA PHE A 40 -2.20 -1.10 6.68
C PHE A 40 -1.01 -2.06 6.58
N ASN A 41 -1.22 -3.23 5.96
CA ASN A 41 -0.19 -4.24 5.76
C ASN A 41 -0.49 -5.04 4.48
N VAL A 42 0.41 -4.98 3.52
CA VAL A 42 0.28 -5.64 2.21
C VAL A 42 1.62 -6.21 1.77
N ASN A 43 1.67 -7.47 1.34
CA ASN A 43 2.93 -8.17 1.05
C ASN A 43 2.87 -9.07 -0.21
N LYS A 44 1.91 -8.80 -1.10
CA LYS A 44 1.64 -9.56 -2.34
C LYS A 44 2.23 -8.82 -3.55
N ASP A 45 1.93 -9.25 -4.77
CA ASP A 45 2.29 -8.53 -6.02
C ASP A 45 1.31 -7.38 -6.30
N MET A 46 1.37 -6.31 -5.50
CA MET A 46 0.42 -5.19 -5.56
C MET A 46 0.60 -4.40 -6.88
N ARG A 47 -0.49 -4.18 -7.61
CA ARG A 47 -0.49 -3.50 -8.91
C ARG A 47 -1.17 -2.15 -8.92
N ALA A 48 -2.18 -1.95 -8.09
CA ALA A 48 -2.80 -0.66 -7.92
C ALA A 48 -3.40 -0.49 -6.52
N ILE A 49 -3.49 0.77 -6.12
CA ILE A 49 -4.13 1.22 -4.89
C ILE A 49 -5.11 2.33 -5.23
N SER A 50 -6.29 2.29 -4.63
CA SER A 50 -7.29 3.35 -4.75
C SER A 50 -7.82 3.73 -3.38
N ASN A 51 -8.10 5.02 -3.20
CA ASN A 51 -8.70 5.55 -1.97
C ASN A 51 -10.20 5.75 -2.19
N VAL A 52 -11.00 5.29 -1.24
CA VAL A 52 -12.44 5.56 -1.19
C VAL A 52 -12.82 6.09 0.19
N ARG A 53 -13.81 6.98 0.22
CA ARG A 53 -14.41 7.44 1.48
C ARG A 53 -15.76 6.78 1.66
N ILE A 54 -15.96 6.07 2.77
CA ILE A 54 -17.26 5.49 3.16
C ILE A 54 -17.68 6.20 4.45
N GLY A 55 -18.72 7.03 4.35
CA GLY A 55 -19.05 8.00 5.39
C GLY A 55 -17.92 9.02 5.59
N GLU A 56 -17.41 9.12 6.82
CA GLU A 56 -16.28 9.99 7.18
C GLU A 56 -14.93 9.26 7.24
N LYS A 57 -14.93 7.94 6.99
CA LYS A 57 -13.75 7.09 7.17
C LYS A 57 -13.04 6.87 5.82
N PRO A 58 -11.72 7.13 5.74
CA PRO A 58 -10.92 6.79 4.56
C PRO A 58 -10.65 5.29 4.52
N HIS A 59 -10.75 4.71 3.33
CA HIS A 59 -10.47 3.32 3.07
C HIS A 59 -9.57 3.16 1.84
N LEU A 60 -8.86 2.04 1.77
CA LEU A 60 -7.99 1.70 0.68
C LEU A 60 -8.41 0.37 0.07
N PHE A 61 -8.52 0.34 -1.25
CA PHE A 61 -8.54 -0.87 -2.05
C PHE A 61 -7.14 -1.13 -2.58
N VAL A 62 -6.65 -2.35 -2.45
CA VAL A 62 -5.38 -2.79 -3.03
C VAL A 62 -5.63 -4.02 -3.87
N VAL A 63 -5.30 -3.93 -5.15
CA VAL A 63 -5.38 -5.07 -6.07
C VAL A 63 -3.98 -5.63 -6.28
N SER A 64 -3.88 -6.95 -6.24
CA SER A 64 -2.65 -7.70 -6.44
C SER A 64 -2.86 -8.75 -7.52
N ASN A 65 -1.81 -9.06 -8.29
CA ASN A 65 -1.89 -10.18 -9.22
C ASN A 65 -2.13 -11.49 -8.47
N ASN A 66 -2.94 -12.38 -9.06
CA ASN A 66 -3.22 -13.72 -8.55
C ASN A 66 -3.67 -13.76 -7.07
N SER A 67 -4.34 -12.71 -6.61
CA SER A 67 -4.87 -12.66 -5.25
C SER A 67 -6.22 -11.94 -5.19
N GLU A 68 -6.87 -12.09 -4.04
CA GLU A 68 -8.10 -11.40 -3.72
C GLU A 68 -7.85 -9.90 -3.53
N LEU A 69 -8.93 -9.11 -3.68
CA LEU A 69 -8.94 -7.69 -3.37
C LEU A 69 -8.75 -7.49 -1.86
N ASP A 70 -7.70 -6.75 -1.48
CA ASP A 70 -7.50 -6.36 -0.10
C ASP A 70 -8.21 -5.01 0.17
N PHE A 71 -8.91 -4.91 1.30
CA PHE A 71 -9.67 -3.72 1.69
C PHE A 71 -9.34 -3.32 3.13
N PHE A 72 -8.96 -2.05 3.33
CA PHE A 72 -8.52 -1.53 4.62
C PHE A 72 -9.30 -0.26 4.97
N GLN A 73 -9.85 -0.20 6.19
CA GLN A 73 -10.22 1.08 6.79
C GLN A 73 -8.98 1.66 7.50
N LEU A 74 -8.57 2.88 7.13
CA LEU A 74 -7.48 3.55 7.82
C LEU A 74 -7.96 4.06 9.19
N LYS A 75 -7.10 3.90 10.20
CA LYS A 75 -7.31 4.39 11.57
C LYS A 75 -6.71 5.77 11.77
#